data_AF-G7J109-F1
#
_entry.id   AF-G7J109-F1
#
_cell.length_a   1.000
_cell.length_b   1.000
_cell.length_c   1.000
_cell.angle_alpha   90.00
_cell.angle_beta   90.00
_cell.angle_gamma   90.00
#
_symmetry.space_group_name_H-M   'P 1'
#
loop_
_entity.id
_entity.type
_entity.pdbx_description
1 polymer ?
#
loop_
_entity_poly.entity_id
_entity_poly.type
_entity_poly.pdbx_seq_one_letter_code
_entity_poly.pdbx_strand_id
1 'polypeptide(L)'
;MYQKHKGYSSVGRAPRLHTQLIRIRYIFHIHRSTFMFLLYEYDIFWTFLIISIFIPILAFLISGILAPIRKGPEKLSSYESGIEPMGDAWLQFQIRYYMFALVFVIIIIIIIIIIIIQRDNLYNYYFFCDETKSLFL
;
A
#
# COMPACT_ATOMS: atom_id res chain seq x y z
N MET A 1 47.89 -59.56 29.30
CA MET A 1 46.94 -58.75 30.09
C MET A 1 46.41 -57.64 29.20
N TYR A 2 45.08 -57.55 29.12
CA TYR A 2 44.27 -56.64 28.32
C TYR A 2 44.59 -55.15 28.56
N GLN A 3 44.44 -54.31 27.53
CA GLN A 3 43.43 -53.23 27.48
C GLN A 3 43.25 -52.66 26.06
N LYS A 4 42.03 -52.85 25.55
CA LYS A 4 41.46 -52.37 24.29
C LYS A 4 40.59 -51.16 24.63
N HIS A 5 40.90 -49.95 24.17
CA HIS A 5 39.93 -48.86 24.25
C HIS A 5 39.93 -47.91 23.05
N LYS A 6 38.81 -48.06 22.32
CA LYS A 6 37.93 -47.02 21.75
C LYS A 6 38.42 -46.34 20.48
N GLY A 7 37.73 -46.71 19.40
CA GLY A 7 37.88 -46.22 18.05
C GLY A 7 37.84 -44.71 17.95
N TYR A 8 38.75 -44.20 17.13
CA TYR A 8 38.66 -42.87 16.57
C TYR A 8 37.38 -42.78 15.77
N SER A 9 36.42 -42.03 16.29
CA SER A 9 35.17 -41.68 15.63
C SER A 9 35.46 -41.23 14.20
N SER A 10 34.93 -41.98 13.25
CA SER A 10 34.77 -41.57 11.87
C SER A 10 34.15 -40.17 11.88
N VAL A 11 34.95 -39.14 11.59
CA VAL A 11 34.43 -37.81 11.29
C VAL A 11 33.67 -37.98 9.98
N GLY A 12 32.39 -38.32 10.12
CA GLY A 12 31.43 -38.37 9.04
C GLY A 12 31.43 -36.98 8.42
N ARG A 13 32.08 -36.87 7.26
CA ARG A 13 32.02 -35.68 6.41
C ARG A 13 30.55 -35.50 6.07
N ALA A 14 29.85 -34.67 6.86
CA ALA A 14 28.44 -34.41 6.67
C ALA A 14 28.22 -34.06 5.19
N PRO A 15 27.21 -34.64 4.52
CA PRO A 15 27.00 -34.39 3.11
C PRO A 15 26.78 -32.90 2.93
N ARG A 16 27.75 -32.21 2.33
CA ARG A 16 27.75 -30.74 2.08
C ARG A 16 26.43 -30.28 1.45
N LEU A 17 25.80 -31.15 0.66
CA LEU A 17 24.49 -30.96 0.05
C LEU A 17 23.34 -30.86 1.07
N HIS A 18 23.35 -31.66 2.12
CA HIS A 18 22.29 -31.67 3.14
C HIS A 18 22.27 -30.36 3.94
N THR A 19 23.43 -29.86 4.32
CA THR A 19 23.56 -28.58 5.03
C THR A 19 23.12 -27.41 4.14
N GLN A 20 23.41 -27.47 2.83
CA GLN A 20 22.95 -26.47 1.86
C GLN A 20 21.44 -26.54 1.63
N LEU A 21 20.85 -27.73 1.55
CA LEU A 21 19.41 -27.92 1.41
C LEU A 21 18.63 -27.44 2.63
N ILE A 22 19.15 -27.66 3.84
CA ILE A 22 18.56 -27.13 5.08
C ILE A 22 18.60 -25.61 5.08
N ARG A 23 19.73 -25.00 4.65
CA ARG A 23 19.86 -23.54 4.53
C ARG A 23 18.87 -22.95 3.52
N ILE A 24 18.72 -23.58 2.36
CA ILE A 24 17.75 -23.17 1.32
C ILE A 24 16.31 -23.32 1.83
N ARG A 25 15.99 -24.43 2.51
CA ARG A 25 14.67 -24.67 3.13
C ARG A 25 14.35 -23.59 4.17
N TYR A 26 15.33 -23.21 4.98
CA TYR A 26 15.16 -22.19 6.01
C TYR A 26 14.96 -20.79 5.42
N ILE A 27 15.72 -20.43 4.37
CA ILE A 27 15.54 -19.18 3.61
C ILE A 27 14.17 -19.12 2.93
N PHE A 28 13.74 -20.22 2.30
CA PHE A 28 12.41 -20.31 1.70
C PHE A 28 11.29 -20.21 2.74
N HIS A 29 11.47 -20.82 3.91
CA HIS A 29 10.52 -20.73 5.02
C HIS A 29 10.44 -19.30 5.59
N ILE A 30 11.57 -18.62 5.77
CA ILE A 30 11.62 -17.21 6.19
C ILE A 30 10.96 -16.29 5.15
N HIS A 31 11.24 -16.51 3.87
CA HIS A 31 10.62 -15.72 2.81
C HIS A 31 9.10 -15.93 2.74
N ARG A 32 8.65 -17.17 2.92
CA ARG A 32 7.22 -17.50 3.01
C ARG A 32 6.56 -16.86 4.24
N SER A 33 7.22 -16.89 5.40
CA SER A 33 6.69 -16.32 6.65
C SER A 33 6.61 -14.79 6.60
N THR A 34 7.59 -14.12 6.01
CA THR A 34 7.60 -12.64 5.85
C THR A 34 6.56 -12.18 4.84
N PHE A 35 6.37 -12.94 3.76
CA PHE A 35 5.28 -12.70 2.80
C PHE A 35 3.90 -12.85 3.45
N MET A 36 3.70 -13.88 4.28
CA MET A 36 2.43 -14.07 4.99
C MET A 36 2.15 -12.96 6.02
N PHE A 37 3.18 -12.38 6.65
CA PHE A 37 3.04 -11.24 7.56
C PHE A 37 2.63 -9.95 6.83
N LEU A 38 3.24 -9.65 5.68
CA LEU A 38 2.87 -8.50 4.85
C LEU A 38 1.42 -8.56 4.39
N LEU A 39 0.95 -9.72 3.92
CA LEU A 39 -0.43 -9.88 3.46
C LEU A 39 -1.44 -9.57 4.59
N TYR A 40 -1.14 -9.99 5.82
CA TYR A 40 -2.02 -9.75 6.96
C TYR A 40 -2.18 -8.26 7.30
N GLU A 41 -1.13 -7.46 7.16
CA GLU A 41 -1.23 -6.00 7.37
C GLU A 41 -2.10 -5.32 6.31
N TYR A 42 -2.08 -5.82 5.07
CA TYR A 42 -2.92 -5.32 3.98
C TYR A 42 -4.37 -5.85 4.04
N ASP A 43 -4.64 -6.99 4.69
CA ASP A 43 -5.98 -7.57 4.77
C ASP A 43 -6.99 -6.62 5.44
N ILE A 44 -6.55 -5.89 6.47
CA ILE A 44 -7.38 -4.88 7.17
C ILE A 44 -7.73 -3.72 6.21
N PHE A 45 -6.75 -3.25 5.43
CA PHE A 45 -6.97 -2.19 4.45
C PHE A 45 -7.98 -2.62 3.38
N TRP A 46 -7.84 -3.82 2.83
CA TRP A 46 -8.78 -4.36 1.84
C TRP A 46 -10.19 -4.52 2.40
N THR A 47 -10.30 -5.04 3.62
CA THR A 47 -11.58 -5.19 4.31
C THR A 47 -12.26 -3.83 4.51
N PHE A 48 -11.52 -2.83 4.98
CA PHE A 48 -12.03 -1.47 5.15
C PHE A 48 -12.48 -0.86 3.82
N LEU A 49 -11.70 -1.02 2.74
CA LEU A 49 -12.01 -0.49 1.42
C LEU A 49 -13.33 -1.09 0.88
N ILE A 50 -13.51 -2.41 1.01
CA ILE A 50 -14.75 -3.09 0.59
C ILE A 50 -15.95 -2.54 1.37
N ILE A 51 -15.83 -2.43 2.70
CA ILE A 51 -16.90 -1.91 3.55
C ILE A 51 -17.23 -0.45 3.19
N SER A 52 -16.20 0.39 2.99
CA SER A 52 -16.36 1.81 2.64
C SER A 52 -17.04 2.03 1.30
N ILE A 53 -16.87 1.13 0.33
CA ILE A 53 -17.57 1.18 -0.97
C ILE A 53 -18.98 0.59 -0.84
N PHE A 54 -19.15 -0.46 -0.04
CA PHE A 54 -20.43 -1.14 0.12
C PHE A 54 -21.49 -0.26 0.78
N ILE A 55 -21.11 0.53 1.79
CA ILE A 55 -22.02 1.43 2.52
C ILE A 55 -22.75 2.43 1.61
N PRO A 56 -22.07 3.27 0.79
CA PRO A 56 -22.76 4.22 -0.08
C PRO A 56 -23.61 3.52 -1.14
N ILE A 57 -23.16 2.40 -1.70
CA ILE A 57 -23.94 1.61 -2.66
C ILE A 57 -25.26 1.16 -2.02
N LEU A 58 -25.19 0.59 -0.82
CA LEU A 58 -26.39 0.14 -0.10
C LEU A 58 -27.31 1.32 0.24
N ALA A 59 -26.75 2.47 0.66
CA ALA A 59 -27.52 3.68 0.92
C ALA A 59 -28.26 4.18 -0.33
N PHE A 60 -27.59 4.20 -1.50
CA PHE A 60 -28.22 4.57 -2.77
C PHE A 60 -29.30 3.56 -3.19
N LEU A 61 -29.07 2.25 -3.01
CA LEU A 61 -30.07 1.21 -3.32
C LEU A 61 -31.32 1.35 -2.45
N ILE A 62 -31.16 1.52 -1.14
CA ILE A 62 -32.28 1.71 -0.21
C ILE A 62 -33.02 2.99 -0.56
N SER A 63 -32.31 4.10 -0.82
CA SER A 63 -32.92 5.35 -1.24
C SER A 63 -33.72 5.19 -2.54
N GLY A 64 -33.19 4.46 -3.52
CA GLY A 64 -33.88 4.21 -4.79
C GLY A 64 -35.15 3.35 -4.67
N ILE A 65 -35.21 2.44 -3.69
CA ILE A 65 -36.38 1.57 -3.46
C ILE A 65 -37.44 2.28 -2.59
N LEU A 66 -37.03 3.00 -1.55
CA LEU A 66 -37.95 3.63 -0.60
C LEU A 66 -38.49 4.98 -1.10
N ALA A 67 -37.74 5.71 -1.94
CA ALA A 67 -38.15 7.03 -2.38
C ALA A 67 -39.31 6.95 -3.39
N PRO A 68 -40.40 7.72 -3.20
CA PRO A 68 -41.48 7.78 -4.17
C PRO A 68 -41.00 8.43 -5.47
N ILE A 69 -41.07 7.67 -6.56
CA ILE A 69 -40.63 8.10 -7.89
C ILE A 69 -41.75 8.92 -8.55
N ARG A 70 -41.78 10.23 -8.31
CA ARG A 70 -42.61 11.17 -9.08
C ARG A 70 -41.82 11.68 -10.29
N LYS A 71 -42.16 11.19 -11.49
CA LYS A 71 -41.59 11.65 -12.76
C LYS A 71 -42.45 12.80 -13.29
N GLY A 72 -41.99 14.03 -13.12
CA GLY A 72 -42.59 15.22 -13.73
C GLY A 72 -41.58 15.87 -14.67
N PRO A 73 -42.01 16.47 -15.80
CA PRO A 73 -41.10 17.12 -16.76
C PRO A 73 -40.29 18.24 -16.10
N GLU A 74 -40.88 18.98 -15.16
CA GLU A 74 -40.22 20.04 -14.38
C GLU A 74 -39.12 19.52 -13.44
N LYS A 75 -39.21 18.27 -12.96
CA LYS A 75 -38.17 17.67 -12.10
C LYS A 75 -36.94 17.25 -12.91
N LEU A 76 -37.10 17.05 -14.23
CA LEU A 76 -36.05 16.61 -15.14
C LEU A 76 -35.42 17.78 -15.90
N SER A 77 -35.99 18.99 -15.83
CA SER A 77 -35.38 20.21 -16.36
C SER A 77 -34.30 20.76 -15.42
N SER A 78 -33.27 21.37 -15.99
CA SER A 78 -32.26 22.12 -15.24
C SER A 78 -32.92 23.21 -14.38
N TYR A 79 -32.41 23.40 -13.16
CA TYR A 79 -32.93 24.42 -12.25
C TYR A 79 -32.45 25.81 -12.67
N GLU A 80 -33.37 26.62 -13.19
CA GLU A 80 -33.11 27.98 -13.68
C GLU A 80 -34.14 28.96 -13.06
N SER A 81 -34.35 28.93 -11.74
CA SER A 81 -35.30 29.83 -11.03
C SER A 81 -36.75 29.89 -11.57
N GLY A 82 -37.20 28.85 -12.28
CA GLY A 82 -38.55 28.76 -12.86
C GLY A 82 -38.69 29.32 -14.28
N ILE A 83 -37.60 29.75 -14.92
CA ILE A 83 -37.57 30.07 -16.35
C ILE A 83 -37.06 28.86 -17.15
N GLU A 84 -37.44 28.78 -18.42
CA GLU A 84 -36.86 27.78 -19.33
C GLU A 84 -35.38 28.10 -19.57
N PRO A 85 -34.48 27.11 -19.48
CA PRO A 85 -33.05 27.35 -19.68
C PRO A 85 -32.84 27.79 -21.14
N MET A 86 -32.31 29.01 -21.30
CA MET A 86 -32.06 29.60 -22.61
C MET A 86 -30.56 29.59 -22.93
N GLY A 87 -30.22 29.05 -24.10
CA GLY A 87 -28.86 29.02 -24.62
C GLY A 87 -28.06 27.79 -24.22
N ASP A 88 -26.87 27.69 -24.78
CA ASP A 88 -25.91 26.66 -24.46
C ASP A 88 -25.06 27.08 -23.24
N ALA A 89 -24.73 26.12 -22.37
CA ALA A 89 -23.85 26.33 -21.22
C ALA A 89 -22.35 26.43 -21.62
N TRP A 90 -22.02 27.22 -22.65
CA TRP A 90 -20.65 27.52 -23.02
C TRP A 90 -20.07 28.57 -22.07
N LEU A 91 -19.65 28.09 -20.89
CA LEU A 91 -18.91 28.91 -19.95
C LEU A 91 -17.46 29.02 -20.41
N GLN A 92 -16.96 30.25 -20.54
CA GLN A 92 -15.52 30.49 -20.70
C GLN A 92 -14.81 30.15 -19.40
N PHE A 93 -14.27 28.92 -19.33
CA PHE A 93 -13.44 28.51 -18.21
C PHE A 93 -12.20 29.40 -18.13
N GLN A 94 -12.05 30.08 -17.00
CA GLN A 94 -10.94 30.99 -16.78
C GLN A 94 -9.64 30.19 -16.63
N ILE A 95 -8.56 30.66 -17.26
CA ILE A 95 -7.23 30.04 -17.19
C ILE A 95 -6.70 29.87 -15.76
N ARG A 96 -7.26 30.61 -14.79
CA ARG A 96 -6.91 30.55 -13.38
C ARG A 96 -7.02 29.15 -12.79
N TYR A 97 -8.04 28.37 -13.14
CA TYR A 97 -8.21 27.01 -12.63
C TYR A 97 -7.07 26.08 -13.07
N TYR A 98 -6.58 26.27 -14.30
CA TYR A 98 -5.44 25.53 -14.83
C TYR A 98 -4.13 25.92 -14.12
N MET A 99 -3.92 27.20 -13.85
CA MET A 99 -2.73 27.66 -13.10
C MET A 99 -2.69 27.04 -11.70
N PHE A 100 -3.82 26.96 -11.00
CA PHE A 100 -3.90 26.29 -9.70
C PHE A 100 -3.58 24.78 -9.79
N ALA A 101 -4.12 24.09 -10.79
CA ALA A 101 -3.86 22.66 -10.99
C ALA A 101 -2.38 22.39 -11.29
N LEU A 102 -1.74 23.20 -12.13
CA LEU A 102 -0.32 23.08 -12.44
C LEU A 102 0.56 23.27 -11.19
N VAL A 103 0.29 24.33 -10.42
CA VAL A 103 1.04 24.61 -9.18
C VAL A 103 0.87 23.46 -8.18
N PHE A 104 -0.34 22.92 -8.04
CA PHE A 104 -0.62 21.77 -7.18
C PHE A 104 0.21 20.54 -7.57
N VAL A 105 0.27 20.19 -8.86
CA VAL A 105 1.07 19.05 -9.34
C VAL A 105 2.56 19.24 -9.09
N ILE A 106 3.08 20.44 -9.36
CA ILE A 106 4.49 20.77 -9.12
C ILE A 106 4.82 20.63 -7.63
N ILE A 107 3.96 21.17 -6.75
CA ILE A 107 4.15 21.06 -5.29
C ILE A 107 4.10 19.60 -4.84
N ILE A 108 3.19 18.77 -5.37
CA ILE A 108 3.16 17.33 -5.04
C ILE A 108 4.46 16.65 -5.41
N ILE A 109 4.99 16.90 -6.60
CA ILE A 109 6.26 16.29 -7.04
C ILE A 109 7.41 16.73 -6.12
N ILE A 110 7.47 18.01 -5.76
CA ILE A 110 8.47 18.52 -4.81
C ILE A 110 8.34 17.82 -3.45
N ILE A 111 7.13 17.67 -2.92
CA ILE A 111 6.91 16.98 -1.64
C ILE A 111 7.37 15.51 -1.72
N ILE A 112 7.04 14.81 -2.80
CA ILE A 112 7.49 13.42 -3.02
C ILE A 112 9.03 13.35 -3.02
N ILE A 113 9.68 14.26 -3.75
CA ILE A 113 11.15 14.32 -3.82
C ILE A 113 11.74 14.62 -2.44
N ILE A 114 11.19 15.58 -1.70
CA ILE A 114 11.64 15.91 -0.34
C ILE A 114 11.51 14.69 0.57
N ILE A 115 10.38 13.98 0.54
CA ILE A 115 10.17 12.78 1.35
C ILE A 115 11.20 11.70 1.00
N ILE A 116 11.48 11.47 -0.28
CA ILE A 116 12.48 10.49 -0.72
C ILE A 116 13.88 10.88 -0.21
N ILE A 117 14.29 12.13 -0.41
CA ILE A 117 15.59 12.62 0.04
C ILE A 117 15.72 12.52 1.58
N GLN A 118 14.68 12.90 2.31
CA GLN A 118 14.66 12.78 3.77
C GLN A 118 14.75 11.32 4.23
N ARG A 119 14.06 10.40 3.55
CA ARG A 119 14.11 8.97 3.83
C ARG A 119 15.53 8.43 3.65
N ASP A 120 16.18 8.76 2.54
CA ASP A 120 17.52 8.26 2.23
C ASP A 120 18.58 8.85 3.20
N ASN A 121 18.43 10.11 3.63
CA ASN A 121 19.28 10.73 4.66
C ASN A 121 19.09 10.06 6.04
N LEU A 122 17.85 9.71 6.40
CA LEU A 122 17.55 9.00 7.64
C LEU A 122 18.19 7.59 7.65
N TYR A 123 18.07 6.84 6.55
CA TYR A 123 18.71 5.52 6.44
C TYR A 123 20.24 5.60 6.55
N ASN A 124 20.86 6.62 5.96
CA ASN A 124 22.31 6.82 6.06
C ASN A 124 22.74 7.09 7.52
N TYR A 125 21.95 7.88 8.27
CA TYR A 125 22.22 8.17 9.68
C TYR A 125 22.05 6.95 10.61
N TYR A 126 21.00 6.15 10.40
CA TYR A 126 20.78 4.91 11.15
C TYR A 126 21.80 3.82 10.79
N PHE A 127 22.18 3.69 9.52
CA PHE A 127 23.23 2.78 9.07
C PHE A 127 24.59 3.14 9.71
N PHE A 128 24.94 4.44 9.74
CA PHE A 128 26.15 4.91 10.40
C PHE A 128 26.15 4.69 11.93
N CYS A 129 24.98 4.78 12.58
CA CYS A 129 24.82 4.50 14.01
C CYS A 129 24.93 3.00 14.34
N ASP A 130 24.53 2.12 13.42
CA ASP A 130 24.66 0.67 13.58
C ASP A 130 26.11 0.22 13.39
N GLU A 131 26.80 0.78 12.39
CA GLU A 131 28.21 0.48 12.10
C GLU A 131 29.13 0.94 13.25
N THR A 132 28.82 2.07 13.90
CA THR A 132 29.56 2.54 15.09
C THR A 132 29.27 1.77 16.37
N LYS A 133 28.10 1.11 16.51
CA LYS A 133 27.82 0.22 17.63
C LYS A 133 28.53 -1.13 17.52
N SER A 134 28.78 -1.61 16.31
CA SER A 134 29.51 -2.87 16.06
C SER A 134 31.03 -2.78 16.29
N LEU A 135 31.56 -1.56 16.39
CA LEU A 135 33.00 -1.28 16.54
C LEU A 135 33.42 -1.01 17.99
N PHE A 136 32.44 -0.86 18.89
CA PHE A 136 32.62 -0.60 20.33
C PHE A 136 32.16 -1.76 21.24
N LEU A 137 31.86 -2.93 20.66
CA LEU A 137 31.70 -4.23 21.33
C LEU A 137 32.69 -5.23 20.73
#